data_AF-A0A6L3NF89-F1
#
_entry.id   AF-A0A6L3NF89-F1
#
_cell.length_a   1.000
_cell.length_b   1.000
_cell.length_c   1.000
_cell.angle_alpha   90.00
_cell.angle_beta   90.00
_cell.angle_gamma   90.00
#
_symmetry.space_group_name_H-M   'P 1'
#
loop_
_entity.id
_entity.type
_entity.pdbx_description
1 polymer ?
#
loop_
_entity_poly.entity_id
_entity_poly.type
_entity_poly.pdbx_seq_one_letter_code
_entity_poly.pdbx_strand_id
1 'polypeptide(L)'
;MPRTAPASPAPLAPDEPIACDLFCTVIDNFGDIGVCWRLARQLSHEHGWQVRLFIDDLRTFARLLPAVDPGAARQTLDGIVIEHWHAEVGDALEIADVVIEAFACELPGAYLAAMARRARRPVWINLEYLSAEDWVADFHLRPSPHPRYPLLKTFFFPGLSAGTGGVLKERDLDARRTAFETDATARAAWWRQATADAPPAPGTTVVSLF
;
A
#
# COMPACT_ATOMS: atom_id res chain seq x y z
N MET A 1 -25.36 -27.01 10.77
CA MET A 1 -24.61 -26.33 11.84
C MET A 1 -24.72 -24.84 11.62
N PRO A 2 -25.20 -24.02 12.56
CA PRO A 2 -25.25 -22.57 12.36
C PRO A 2 -23.80 -22.04 12.31
N ARG A 3 -23.41 -21.43 11.19
CA ARG A 3 -22.16 -20.65 11.08
C ARG A 3 -22.32 -19.45 12.00
N THR A 4 -21.71 -19.51 13.18
CA THR A 4 -21.51 -18.33 14.02
C THR A 4 -20.73 -17.30 13.19
N ALA A 5 -21.31 -16.11 13.03
CA ALA A 5 -20.59 -14.99 12.44
C ALA A 5 -19.31 -14.76 13.26
N PRO A 6 -18.14 -14.58 12.63
CA PRO A 6 -16.92 -14.30 13.37
C PRO A 6 -17.12 -13.01 14.18
N ALA A 7 -16.80 -13.07 15.47
CA ALA A 7 -16.91 -11.93 16.37
C ALA A 7 -15.99 -10.79 15.88
N SER A 8 -16.52 -9.57 15.83
CA SER A 8 -15.75 -8.38 15.49
C SER A 8 -14.57 -8.21 16.46
N PRO A 9 -13.38 -7.81 15.98
CA PRO A 9 -12.25 -7.55 16.86
C PRO A 9 -12.57 -6.45 17.87
N ALA A 10 -12.01 -6.55 19.07
CA ALA A 10 -12.15 -5.51 20.08
C ALA A 10 -11.57 -4.17 19.55
N PRO A 11 -12.26 -3.03 19.79
CA PRO A 11 -11.81 -1.74 19.29
C PRO A 11 -10.46 -1.33 19.91
N LEU A 12 -9.69 -0.54 19.16
CA LEU A 12 -8.50 0.14 19.65
C LEU A 12 -8.85 1.19 20.72
N ALA A 13 -7.90 1.53 21.58
CA ALA A 13 -8.07 2.70 22.44
C ALA A 13 -8.12 3.99 21.59
N PRO A 14 -8.81 5.06 22.04
CA PRO A 14 -9.09 6.25 21.21
C PRO A 14 -7.87 6.94 20.58
N ASP A 15 -6.68 6.75 21.16
CA ASP A 15 -5.42 7.37 20.73
C ASP A 15 -4.31 6.33 20.43
N GLU A 16 -4.66 5.05 20.37
CA GLU A 16 -3.70 4.00 19.99
C GLU A 16 -3.49 4.05 18.47
N PRO A 17 -2.26 4.33 17.99
CA PRO A 17 -1.99 4.38 16.57
C PRO A 17 -2.18 3.00 15.95
N ILE A 18 -2.83 2.96 14.78
CA ILE A 18 -3.09 1.70 14.06
C ILE A 18 -1.79 1.18 13.47
N ALA A 19 -1.34 0.00 13.90
CA ALA A 19 -0.25 -0.69 13.25
C ALA A 19 -0.74 -1.38 11.97
N CYS A 20 0.02 -1.25 10.88
CA CYS A 20 -0.31 -1.83 9.58
C CYS A 20 0.91 -2.51 8.95
N ASP A 21 0.75 -3.79 8.62
CA ASP A 21 1.73 -4.55 7.84
C ASP A 21 1.22 -4.70 6.41
N LEU A 22 1.93 -4.10 5.46
CA LEU A 22 1.63 -4.16 4.03
C LEU A 22 2.67 -5.05 3.35
N PHE A 23 2.21 -6.14 2.75
CA PHE A 23 3.02 -7.11 2.05
C PHE A 23 2.93 -6.88 0.55
N CYS A 24 4.08 -6.72 -0.12
CA CYS A 24 4.20 -6.52 -1.55
C CYS A 24 5.22 -7.52 -2.11
N THR A 25 4.75 -8.43 -2.97
CA THR A 25 5.62 -9.20 -3.86
C THR A 25 5.69 -8.44 -5.18
N VAL A 26 6.89 -8.12 -5.65
CA VAL A 26 7.09 -7.34 -6.87
C VAL A 26 6.98 -8.25 -8.08
N ILE A 27 5.79 -8.31 -8.68
CA ILE A 27 5.53 -9.10 -9.89
C ILE A 27 5.47 -8.19 -11.11
N ASP A 28 4.69 -7.10 -11.04
CA ASP A 28 4.57 -6.11 -12.11
C ASP A 28 5.56 -4.95 -11.94
N ASN A 29 6.86 -5.26 -11.91
CA ASN A 29 7.98 -4.30 -11.82
C ASN A 29 7.72 -3.12 -10.86
N PHE A 30 7.31 -1.96 -11.39
CA PHE A 30 7.09 -0.73 -10.63
C PHE A 30 5.62 -0.50 -10.24
N GLY A 31 4.67 -1.21 -10.85
CA GLY A 31 3.24 -1.06 -10.59
C GLY A 31 2.92 -1.42 -9.14
N ASP A 32 3.20 -2.66 -8.75
CA ASP A 32 2.86 -3.20 -7.43
C ASP A 32 3.49 -2.39 -6.30
N ILE A 33 4.82 -2.22 -6.38
CA ILE A 33 5.56 -1.48 -5.36
C ILE A 33 5.22 0.01 -5.35
N GLY A 34 4.94 0.59 -6.52
CA GLY A 34 4.53 1.98 -6.62
C GLY A 34 3.19 2.25 -5.94
N VAL A 35 2.22 1.35 -6.12
CA VAL A 35 0.92 1.41 -5.44
C VAL A 35 1.09 1.18 -3.94
N CYS A 36 1.83 0.14 -3.53
CA CYS A 36 2.04 -0.18 -2.12
C CYS A 36 2.77 0.95 -1.38
N TRP A 37 3.80 1.52 -1.98
CA TRP A 37 4.54 2.64 -1.41
C TRP A 37 3.67 3.90 -1.29
N ARG A 38 2.88 4.21 -2.31
CA ARG A 38 1.93 5.34 -2.27
C ARG A 38 0.90 5.16 -1.16
N LEU A 39 0.31 3.97 -1.04
CA LEU A 39 -0.63 3.63 0.02
C LEU A 39 0.03 3.75 1.41
N ALA A 40 1.23 3.21 1.60
CA ALA A 40 1.96 3.27 2.86
C ALA A 40 2.21 4.72 3.33
N ARG A 41 2.62 5.61 2.40
CA ARG A 41 2.79 7.05 2.67
C ARG A 41 1.48 7.71 3.06
N GLN A 42 0.39 7.43 2.34
CA GLN A 42 -0.89 8.04 2.66
C GLN A 42 -1.42 7.59 4.03
N LEU A 43 -1.34 6.29 4.35
CA LEU A 43 -1.73 5.75 5.67
C LEU A 43 -0.89 6.36 6.80
N SER A 44 0.42 6.48 6.61
CA SER A 44 1.31 7.07 7.60
C SER A 44 1.07 8.57 7.78
N HIS A 45 1.10 9.35 6.69
CA HIS A 45 1.14 10.81 6.76
C HIS A 45 -0.24 11.45 6.94
N GLU A 46 -1.29 10.89 6.33
CA GLU A 46 -2.63 11.48 6.39
C GLU A 46 -3.53 10.88 7.48
N HIS A 47 -3.19 9.67 7.94
CA HIS A 47 -3.99 8.93 8.93
C HIS A 47 -3.22 8.55 10.20
N GLY A 48 -1.91 8.79 10.28
CA GLY A 48 -1.11 8.54 11.48
C GLY A 48 -0.87 7.07 11.80
N TRP A 49 -1.01 6.18 10.79
CA TRP A 49 -0.80 4.74 10.99
C TRP A 49 0.69 4.43 11.09
N GLN A 50 1.04 3.43 11.91
CA GLN A 50 2.40 2.88 11.95
C GLN A 50 2.53 1.80 10.88
N VAL A 51 3.15 2.15 9.76
CA VAL A 51 3.24 1.25 8.61
C VAL A 51 4.60 0.54 8.55
N ARG A 52 4.56 -0.79 8.41
CA ARG A 52 5.69 -1.60 7.94
C ARG A 52 5.36 -2.16 6.56
N LEU A 53 6.28 -1.96 5.62
CA LEU A 53 6.17 -2.42 4.24
C LEU A 53 7.17 -3.54 4.01
N PHE A 54 6.66 -4.76 3.81
CA PHE A 54 7.44 -5.95 3.48
C PHE A 54 7.56 -6.10 1.97
N ILE A 55 8.78 -6.21 1.46
CA ILE A 55 9.08 -6.22 0.02
C ILE A 55 10.08 -7.33 -0.28
N ASP A 56 9.84 -8.15 -1.29
CA ASP A 56 10.75 -9.22 -1.73
C ASP A 56 11.90 -8.74 -2.64
N ASP A 57 11.67 -7.73 -3.47
CA ASP A 57 12.69 -7.11 -4.33
C ASP A 57 12.96 -5.63 -4.01
N LEU A 58 13.86 -5.40 -3.05
CA LEU A 58 14.33 -4.05 -2.72
C LEU A 58 15.14 -3.38 -3.84
N ARG A 59 15.70 -4.13 -4.80
CA ARG A 59 16.45 -3.52 -5.91
C ARG A 59 15.51 -2.85 -6.88
N THR A 60 14.38 -3.48 -7.19
CA THR A 60 13.32 -2.85 -7.99
C THR A 60 12.75 -1.65 -7.24
N PHE A 61 12.53 -1.75 -5.93
CA PHE A 61 12.06 -0.60 -5.15
C PHE A 61 13.05 0.58 -5.18
N ALA A 62 14.36 0.33 -5.07
CA ALA A 62 15.39 1.36 -5.11
C ALA A 62 15.48 2.11 -6.45
N ARG A 63 15.00 1.52 -7.55
CA ARG A 63 14.87 2.24 -8.83
C ARG A 63 13.72 3.26 -8.81
N LEU A 64 12.66 3.01 -8.04
CA LEU A 64 11.55 3.96 -7.84
C LEU A 64 11.88 5.00 -6.76
N LEU A 65 12.53 4.57 -5.69
CA LEU A 65 12.95 5.40 -4.57
C LEU A 65 14.45 5.21 -4.29
N PRO A 66 15.33 6.03 -4.89
CA PRO A 66 16.79 5.88 -4.79
C PRO A 66 17.38 5.93 -3.37
N ALA A 67 16.60 6.39 -2.39
CA ALA A 67 17.01 6.40 -0.97
C ALA A 67 16.91 5.01 -0.31
N VAL A 68 16.26 4.04 -0.94
CA VAL A 68 16.19 2.65 -0.45
C VAL A 68 17.55 2.00 -0.61
N ASP A 69 18.10 1.46 0.47
CA ASP A 69 19.29 0.61 0.45
C ASP A 69 18.88 -0.85 0.17
N PRO A 70 19.21 -1.43 -1.01
CA PRO A 70 18.84 -2.81 -1.31
C PRO A 70 19.58 -3.86 -0.48
N GLY A 71 20.65 -3.48 0.23
CA GLY A 71 21.42 -4.37 1.09
C GLY A 71 20.92 -4.43 2.53
N ALA A 72 20.04 -3.50 2.94
CA ALA A 72 19.52 -3.43 4.29
C ALA A 72 18.29 -4.33 4.46
N ALA A 73 18.37 -5.30 5.39
CA ALA A 73 17.23 -6.16 5.73
C ALA A 73 16.06 -5.38 6.34
N ARG A 74 16.35 -4.25 7.01
CA ARG A 74 15.37 -3.34 7.60
C ARG A 74 15.88 -1.92 7.55
N GLN A 75 15.03 -0.99 7.15
CA GLN A 75 15.34 0.44 7.10
C GLN A 75 14.08 1.27 7.35
N THR A 76 14.22 2.58 7.50
CA THR A 76 13.08 3.49 7.70
C THR A 76 13.23 4.70 6.81
N LEU A 77 12.20 4.97 6.00
CA LEU A 77 12.13 6.13 5.11
C LEU A 77 10.75 6.75 5.24
N ASP A 78 10.65 8.08 5.25
CA ASP A 78 9.37 8.81 5.40
C ASP A 78 8.52 8.34 6.61
N GLY A 79 9.16 7.89 7.70
CA GLY A 79 8.48 7.37 8.88
C GLY A 79 7.84 5.99 8.69
N ILE A 80 8.15 5.29 7.59
CA ILE A 80 7.67 3.95 7.25
C ILE A 80 8.83 2.99 7.38
N VAL A 81 8.60 1.88 8.09
CA VAL A 81 9.60 0.80 8.17
C VAL A 81 9.50 -0.01 6.88
N ILE A 82 10.64 -0.25 6.25
CA ILE A 82 10.76 -1.10 5.06
C ILE A 82 11.56 -2.34 5.48
N GLU A 83 11.02 -3.52 5.25
CA GLU A 83 11.64 -4.79 5.61
C GLU A 83 11.78 -5.69 4.37
N HIS A 84 12.98 -6.24 4.18
CA HIS A 84 13.21 -7.21 3.12
C HIS A 84 12.55 -8.54 3.49
N TRP A 85 11.67 -8.99 2.62
CA TRP A 85 10.91 -10.22 2.76
C TRP A 85 11.80 -11.43 2.49
N HIS A 86 12.76 -11.72 3.37
CA HIS A 86 13.45 -13.02 3.44
C HIS A 86 14.14 -13.29 4.78
N ALA A 87 14.03 -12.41 5.79
CA ALA A 87 14.54 -12.75 7.10
C ALA A 87 13.74 -13.91 7.68
N GLU A 88 14.44 -14.96 8.12
CA GLU A 88 13.88 -15.92 9.05
C GLU A 88 13.09 -15.14 10.09
N VAL A 89 11.80 -15.41 10.08
CA VAL A 89 10.84 -14.75 10.94
C VAL A 89 11.26 -15.10 12.36
N GLY A 90 12.01 -14.20 13.01
CA GLY A 90 12.61 -14.44 14.31
C GLY A 90 11.55 -14.77 15.37
N ASP A 91 12.00 -15.27 16.51
CA ASP A 91 11.17 -15.90 17.54
C ASP A 91 10.10 -14.99 18.20
N ALA A 92 9.98 -13.72 17.81
CA ALA A 92 8.90 -12.81 18.22
C ALA A 92 8.35 -12.01 17.03
N LEU A 93 7.42 -12.58 16.28
CA LEU A 93 6.60 -11.83 15.33
C LEU A 93 5.63 -10.90 16.07
N GLU A 94 5.87 -9.61 15.95
CA GLU A 94 4.84 -8.61 16.25
C GLU A 94 3.87 -8.53 15.06
N ILE A 95 2.59 -8.81 15.29
CA ILE A 95 1.54 -8.76 14.27
C ILE A 95 0.78 -7.45 14.41
N ALA A 96 0.69 -6.69 13.32
CA ALA A 96 -0.05 -5.44 13.22
C ALA A 96 -1.57 -5.59 13.44
N ASP A 97 -2.26 -4.46 13.61
CA ASP A 97 -3.73 -4.41 13.69
C ASP A 97 -4.39 -4.69 12.36
N VAL A 98 -3.77 -4.19 11.30
CA VAL A 98 -4.19 -4.40 9.92
C VAL A 98 -3.06 -5.10 9.17
N VAL A 99 -3.40 -6.16 8.44
CA VAL A 99 -2.49 -6.86 7.54
C VAL A 99 -3.08 -6.74 6.15
N ILE A 100 -2.34 -6.09 5.25
CA ILE A 100 -2.71 -5.92 3.86
C ILE A 100 -1.80 -6.82 3.03
N GLU A 101 -2.42 -7.77 2.34
CA GLU A 101 -1.81 -8.61 1.33
C GLU A 101 -2.07 -7.95 -0.03
N ALA A 102 -1.04 -7.41 -0.68
CA ALA A 102 -1.21 -6.75 -1.97
C ALA A 102 -1.11 -7.76 -3.12
N PHE A 103 -2.06 -7.68 -4.05
CA PHE A 103 -2.07 -8.40 -5.32
C PHE A 103 -1.98 -9.92 -5.16
N ALA A 104 -2.62 -10.44 -4.11
CA ALA A 104 -2.63 -11.85 -3.75
C ALA A 104 -1.24 -12.46 -3.49
N CYS A 105 -0.29 -11.67 -2.96
CA CYS A 105 1.00 -12.21 -2.51
C CYS A 105 0.83 -13.21 -1.35
N GLU A 106 1.57 -14.32 -1.34
CA GLU A 106 1.39 -15.31 -0.27
C GLU A 106 2.10 -14.93 1.02
N LEU A 107 1.37 -14.62 2.09
CA LEU A 107 1.96 -14.37 3.41
C LEU A 107 2.73 -15.60 3.94
N PRO A 108 3.87 -15.42 4.64
CA PRO A 108 4.61 -16.54 5.21
C PRO A 108 3.76 -17.36 6.19
N GLY A 109 3.87 -18.69 6.14
CA GLY A 109 3.08 -19.58 7.01
C GLY A 109 3.26 -19.31 8.51
N ALA A 110 4.48 -18.93 8.93
CA ALA A 110 4.77 -18.53 10.31
C ALA A 110 4.01 -17.26 10.72
N TYR A 111 3.89 -16.30 9.80
CA TYR A 111 3.16 -15.05 10.00
C TYR A 111 1.65 -15.31 10.13
N LEU A 112 1.06 -16.10 9.23
CA LEU A 112 -0.34 -16.54 9.34
C LEU A 112 -0.63 -17.27 10.66
N ALA A 113 0.28 -18.15 11.09
CA ALA A 113 0.15 -18.86 12.35
C ALA A 113 0.21 -17.91 13.57
N ALA A 114 1.01 -16.85 13.51
CA ALA A 114 1.08 -15.82 14.54
C ALA A 114 -0.15 -14.91 14.54
N MET A 115 -0.66 -14.50 13.36
CA MET A 115 -1.94 -13.79 13.22
C MET A 115 -3.08 -14.54 13.90
N ALA A 116 -3.15 -15.86 13.72
CA ALA A 116 -4.17 -16.72 14.31
C ALA A 116 -4.07 -16.84 15.84
N ARG A 117 -2.88 -16.65 16.41
CA ARG A 117 -2.59 -16.71 17.86
C ARG A 117 -2.75 -15.36 18.56
N ARG A 118 -2.79 -14.25 17.82
CA ARG A 118 -2.94 -12.90 18.36
C ARG A 118 -4.26 -12.78 19.13
N ALA A 119 -4.21 -12.27 20.36
CA ALA A 119 -5.38 -12.11 21.21
C ALA A 119 -6.47 -11.23 20.54
N ARG A 120 -6.05 -10.09 19.96
CA ARG A 120 -6.88 -9.26 19.08
C ARG A 120 -6.64 -9.69 17.63
N ARG A 121 -7.61 -10.37 17.01
CA ARG A 121 -7.48 -10.79 15.60
C ARG A 121 -7.20 -9.57 14.72
N PRO A 122 -6.20 -9.63 13.84
CA PRO A 122 -5.95 -8.54 12.90
C PRO A 122 -7.05 -8.48 11.84
N VAL A 123 -7.29 -7.29 11.31
CA VAL A 123 -8.05 -7.12 10.06
C VAL A 123 -7.14 -7.56 8.93
N TRP A 124 -7.57 -8.55 8.13
CA TRP A 124 -6.80 -9.04 6.99
C TRP A 124 -7.47 -8.65 5.68
N ILE A 125 -6.78 -7.86 4.87
CA ILE A 125 -7.27 -7.32 3.60
C ILE A 125 -6.47 -7.94 2.45
N ASN A 126 -7.16 -8.40 1.40
CA ASN A 126 -6.55 -8.58 0.07
C ASN A 126 -6.72 -7.28 -0.70
N LEU A 127 -5.64 -6.55 -1.00
CA LEU A 127 -5.71 -5.43 -1.93
C LEU A 127 -5.57 -5.97 -3.34
N GLU A 128 -6.61 -5.81 -4.15
CA GLU A 128 -6.64 -6.26 -5.54
C GLU A 128 -6.17 -5.16 -6.51
N TYR A 129 -5.93 -5.55 -7.76
CA TYR A 129 -5.69 -4.60 -8.83
C TYR A 129 -6.93 -3.72 -9.07
N LEU A 130 -6.67 -2.49 -9.53
CA LEU A 130 -7.72 -1.59 -10.01
C LEU A 130 -8.43 -2.23 -11.22
N SER A 131 -9.76 -2.28 -11.18
CA SER A 131 -10.57 -2.60 -12.35
C SER A 131 -11.69 -1.60 -12.54
N ALA A 132 -12.06 -1.40 -13.80
CA ALA A 132 -13.24 -0.65 -14.21
C ALA A 132 -14.43 -1.57 -14.58
N GLU A 133 -14.27 -2.89 -14.42
CA GLU A 133 -15.33 -3.85 -14.71
C GLU A 133 -16.43 -3.80 -13.64
N ASP A 134 -17.69 -3.81 -14.05
CA ASP A 134 -18.83 -3.62 -13.13
C ASP A 134 -18.89 -4.67 -12.02
N TRP A 135 -18.40 -5.89 -12.28
CA TRP A 135 -18.46 -6.98 -11.32
C TRP A 135 -17.60 -6.75 -10.07
N VAL A 136 -16.58 -5.88 -10.09
CA VAL A 136 -15.73 -5.70 -8.90
C VAL A 136 -16.48 -5.14 -7.69
N ALA A 137 -17.55 -4.38 -7.91
CA ALA A 137 -18.39 -3.86 -6.83
C ALA A 137 -19.08 -4.99 -6.05
N ASP A 138 -19.45 -6.09 -6.72
CA ASP A 138 -20.09 -7.24 -6.08
C ASP A 138 -19.12 -8.04 -5.20
N PHE A 139 -17.81 -7.91 -5.45
CA PHE A 139 -16.74 -8.61 -4.74
C PHE A 139 -15.97 -7.74 -3.74
N HIS A 140 -16.11 -6.42 -3.83
CA HIS A 140 -15.57 -5.49 -2.85
C HIS A 140 -16.12 -5.78 -1.44
N LEU A 141 -15.24 -5.82 -0.44
CA LEU A 141 -15.49 -6.19 0.95
C LEU A 141 -16.06 -7.60 1.18
N ARG A 142 -15.96 -8.51 0.19
CA ARG A 142 -16.38 -9.90 0.39
C ARG A 142 -15.42 -10.62 1.35
N PRO A 143 -15.96 -11.32 2.37
CA PRO A 143 -15.15 -12.11 3.27
C PRO A 143 -14.86 -13.51 2.69
N SER A 144 -13.64 -13.99 2.92
CA SER A 144 -13.13 -15.31 2.56
C SER A 144 -12.49 -15.97 3.79
N PRO A 145 -13.14 -16.96 4.42
CA PRO A 145 -12.59 -17.65 5.57
C PRO A 145 -11.32 -18.42 5.20
N HIS A 146 -10.27 -18.30 6.01
CA HIS A 146 -9.05 -19.08 5.81
C HIS A 146 -9.34 -20.57 6.05
N PRO A 147 -8.85 -21.50 5.21
CA PRO A 147 -9.23 -22.91 5.27
C PRO A 147 -8.77 -23.64 6.55
N ARG A 148 -7.71 -23.14 7.21
CA ARG A 148 -7.06 -23.81 8.36
C ARG A 148 -7.07 -23.01 9.66
N TYR A 149 -7.12 -21.69 9.57
CA TYR A 149 -6.97 -20.80 10.73
C TYR A 149 -8.28 -20.03 10.92
N PRO A 150 -8.61 -19.62 12.16
CA PRO A 150 -9.82 -18.83 12.43
C PRO A 150 -9.60 -17.35 12.05
N LEU A 151 -9.14 -17.13 10.81
CA LEU A 151 -8.85 -15.86 10.17
C LEU A 151 -9.85 -15.62 9.04
N LEU A 152 -10.17 -14.35 8.80
CA LEU A 152 -11.08 -13.91 7.75
C LEU A 152 -10.33 -12.93 6.86
N LYS A 153 -10.10 -13.29 5.60
CA LYS A 153 -9.54 -12.40 4.59
C LYS A 153 -10.68 -11.62 3.94
N THR A 154 -10.55 -10.31 3.77
CA THR A 154 -11.56 -9.47 3.13
C THR A 154 -10.99 -8.92 1.83
N PHE A 155 -11.67 -9.16 0.71
CA PHE A 155 -11.25 -8.60 -0.57
C PHE A 155 -11.51 -7.10 -0.65
N PHE A 156 -10.54 -6.33 -1.12
CA PHE A 156 -10.64 -4.90 -1.33
C PHE A 156 -10.25 -4.59 -2.78
N PHE A 157 -11.28 -4.39 -3.61
CA PHE A 157 -11.12 -4.00 -5.00
C PHE A 157 -11.14 -2.47 -5.15
N PRO A 158 -10.03 -1.83 -5.56
CA PRO A 158 -10.06 -0.45 -6.06
C PRO A 158 -10.92 -0.37 -7.32
N GLY A 159 -11.58 0.77 -7.53
CA GLY A 159 -12.46 0.99 -8.67
C GLY A 159 -12.92 2.43 -8.81
N LEU A 160 -13.45 2.75 -9.99
CA LEU A 160 -13.96 4.10 -10.31
C LEU A 160 -15.46 4.26 -10.00
N SER A 161 -16.17 3.15 -9.85
CA SER A 161 -17.62 3.11 -9.62
C SER A 161 -17.96 3.06 -8.13
N ALA A 162 -19.17 3.51 -7.78
CA ALA A 162 -19.70 3.36 -6.44
C ALA A 162 -19.72 1.87 -6.02
N GLY A 163 -19.53 1.60 -4.73
CA GLY A 163 -19.47 0.22 -4.21
C GLY A 163 -18.10 -0.45 -4.35
N THR A 164 -17.10 0.26 -4.88
CA THR A 164 -15.70 -0.18 -4.90
C THR A 164 -14.87 0.60 -3.87
N GLY A 165 -13.59 0.25 -3.74
CA GLY A 165 -12.64 0.86 -2.80
C GLY A 165 -12.11 2.23 -3.22
N GLY A 166 -12.56 2.77 -4.35
CA GLY A 166 -12.07 4.03 -4.89
C GLY A 166 -10.65 3.92 -5.46
N VAL A 167 -9.97 5.06 -5.50
CA VAL A 167 -8.59 5.19 -6.00
C VAL A 167 -7.72 5.95 -5.01
N LEU A 168 -6.42 5.66 -5.00
CA LEU A 168 -5.45 6.42 -4.22
C LEU A 168 -5.41 7.86 -4.72
N LYS A 169 -5.61 8.81 -3.81
CA LYS A 169 -5.51 10.24 -4.08
C LYS A 169 -5.16 10.96 -2.78
N GLU A 170 -3.98 11.56 -2.73
CA GLU A 170 -3.55 12.35 -1.58
C GLU A 170 -4.48 13.56 -1.39
N ARG A 171 -4.79 13.91 -0.13
CA ARG A 171 -5.76 14.97 0.21
C ARG A 171 -5.40 16.32 -0.41
N ASP A 172 -4.10 16.59 -0.55
CA ASP A 172 -3.56 17.85 -1.03
C ASP A 172 -3.19 17.85 -2.52
N LEU A 173 -3.40 16.73 -3.24
CA LEU A 173 -2.92 16.55 -4.60
C LEU A 173 -3.41 17.65 -5.56
N ASP A 174 -4.70 17.98 -5.52
CA ASP A 174 -5.30 18.99 -6.40
C ASP A 174 -4.76 20.39 -6.10
N ALA A 175 -4.55 20.70 -4.82
CA ALA A 175 -4.00 21.98 -4.39
C ALA A 175 -2.53 22.12 -4.82
N ARG A 176 -1.71 21.08 -4.61
CA ARG A 176 -0.31 21.05 -5.07
C ARG A 176 -0.20 21.14 -6.58
N ARG A 177 -1.06 20.42 -7.31
CA ARG A 177 -1.14 20.50 -8.77
C ARG A 177 -1.46 21.92 -9.23
N THR A 178 -2.49 22.54 -8.67
CA THR A 178 -2.89 23.91 -9.03
C THR A 178 -1.76 24.92 -8.74
N ALA A 179 -1.12 24.79 -7.58
CA ALA A 179 0.03 25.63 -7.22
C ALA A 179 1.19 25.46 -8.22
N PHE A 180 1.49 24.22 -8.62
CA PHE A 180 2.51 23.96 -9.63
C PHE A 180 2.13 24.49 -11.01
N GLU A 181 0.90 24.30 -11.46
CA GLU A 181 0.43 24.74 -12.80
C GLU A 181 0.46 26.27 -12.96
N THR A 182 0.18 27.00 -11.87
CA THR A 182 0.13 28.47 -11.82
C THR A 182 1.48 29.14 -11.55
N ASP A 183 2.46 28.42 -11.00
CA ASP A 183 3.82 28.92 -10.80
C ASP A 183 4.71 28.67 -12.03
N ALA A 184 4.84 29.71 -12.86
CA ALA A 184 5.70 29.68 -14.04
C ALA A 184 7.19 29.42 -13.71
N THR A 185 7.67 29.86 -12.55
CA THR A 185 9.06 29.67 -12.12
C THR A 185 9.31 28.22 -11.74
N ALA A 186 8.42 27.63 -10.93
CA ALA A 186 8.49 26.22 -10.56
C ALA A 186 8.42 25.30 -11.78
N ARG A 187 7.53 25.59 -12.75
CA ARG A 187 7.44 24.83 -13.99
C ARG A 187 8.70 24.95 -14.84
N ALA A 188 9.25 26.15 -14.97
CA ALA A 188 10.49 26.36 -15.71
C ALA A 188 11.68 25.64 -15.08
N ALA A 189 11.75 25.61 -13.75
CA ALA A 189 12.75 24.85 -13.02
C ALA A 189 12.59 23.35 -13.23
N TRP A 190 11.36 22.83 -13.13
CA TRP A 190 11.06 21.41 -13.34
C TRP A 190 11.45 20.95 -14.74
N TRP A 191 11.10 21.69 -15.81
CA TRP A 191 11.48 21.34 -17.19
C TRP A 191 12.99 21.19 -17.34
N ARG A 192 13.76 22.17 -16.85
CA ARG A 192 15.23 22.12 -16.90
C ARG A 192 15.79 20.93 -16.13
N GLN A 193 15.19 20.59 -14.99
CA GLN A 193 15.63 19.45 -14.19
C GLN A 193 15.27 18.11 -14.84
N ALA A 194 14.06 17.98 -15.37
CA ALA A 194 13.51 16.72 -15.87
C ALA A 194 14.00 16.38 -17.28
N THR A 195 14.23 17.39 -18.13
CA THR A 195 14.57 17.19 -19.55
C THR A 195 15.85 17.87 -20.00
N ALA A 196 16.53 18.63 -19.12
CA ALA A 196 17.66 19.51 -19.46
C ALA A 196 17.32 20.69 -20.40
N ASP A 197 16.03 20.92 -20.70
CA ASP A 197 15.57 21.96 -21.64
C ASP A 197 14.70 23.02 -20.96
N ALA A 198 14.52 24.16 -21.64
CA ALA A 198 13.53 25.15 -21.25
C ALA A 198 12.10 24.63 -21.54
N PRO A 199 11.06 25.20 -20.88
CA PRO A 199 9.68 24.88 -21.21
C PRO A 199 9.39 25.06 -22.70
N PRO A 200 8.58 24.18 -23.30
CA PRO A 200 8.19 24.30 -24.69
C PRO A 200 7.39 25.58 -24.94
N ALA A 201 7.41 26.06 -26.18
CA ALA A 201 6.70 27.28 -26.56
C ALA A 201 5.18 27.15 -26.32
N PRO A 202 4.46 28.26 -26.08
CA PRO A 202 3.01 28.24 -25.98
C PRO A 202 2.36 27.61 -27.21
N GLY A 203 1.38 26.73 -26.99
CA GLY A 203 0.69 26.02 -28.06
C GLY A 203 1.40 24.76 -28.58
N THR A 204 2.61 24.44 -28.09
CA THR A 204 3.26 23.17 -28.38
C THR A 204 2.58 22.03 -27.62
N THR A 205 2.17 20.98 -28.34
CA THR A 205 1.70 19.74 -27.73
C THR A 205 2.88 19.00 -27.11
N VAL A 206 2.76 18.69 -25.82
CA VAL A 206 3.74 17.88 -25.07
C VAL A 206 3.16 16.49 -24.88
N VAL A 207 3.95 15.47 -25.17
CA VAL A 207 3.59 14.06 -24.96
C VAL A 207 4.68 13.39 -24.14
N SER A 208 4.30 12.71 -23.06
CA SER A 208 5.15 11.77 -22.34
C SER A 208 4.85 10.35 -22.81
N LEU A 209 5.89 9.55 -23.06
CA LEU A 209 5.76 8.14 -23.41
C LEU A 209 6.40 7.32 -22.28
N PHE A 210 5.57 6.56 -21.58
CA PHE A 210 5.97 5.66 -20.49
C PHE A 210 5.58 4.24 -20.86
#